data_AF-G9A3A9-F1
#
_entry.id   AF-G9A3A9-F1
#
_cell.length_a   1.000
_cell.length_b   1.000
_cell.length_c   1.000
_cell.angle_alpha   90.00
_cell.angle_beta   90.00
_cell.angle_gamma   90.00
#
_symmetry.space_group_name_H-M   'P 1'
#
loop_
_entity.id
_entity.type
_entity.pdbx_description
1 polymer ?
#
loop_
_entity_poly.entity_id
_entity_poly.type
_entity_poly.pdbx_seq_one_letter_code
_entity_poly.pdbx_strand_id
1 'polypeptide(L)'
;MVEIAESCLNVLHQHGLSSVQFQFCFERAKHDLLANDMACDAIVAEVMQSMDNRPDAATLFGLLLDEARMGIENDSPYGKAFLENAEKAIKARIAAGAGEPLHRLKIAGLYRRASLPVPDILMLDPVGENSTDEIPMPDLDGALAVLAAEVEAEGGGAYEFFSGLDEMSAGMPEDAKAAFVHHLLSLDNPFLERCALYWLVSGASLTREAVAAGLRERLMRGKLEPETLSYLPIIRGWLSASAARAAIDDIGKLALRQGLAEVSKQNRAEPIVSDILATTADGVGAQGLTIVGKLQAQTFVAMILLKTGYGIKDAFVIRCRSKREATNIISYARQEANSVRIDRMSAELLLEAALADGIENGHPPAPGFIDVMEACSLSQLRPQERDLQALLDHVDPQKEIQNATAAQLDRMLRNEPALDALVPFTDSWFEDTGETRGIIQGSRSVRTVEKRIWAFLEGRRDIWARRFLQTAIILKSAKKERMSKALAAAAFALMHKHPLPGIPLMEDIVMTTLDAGGAPL
;
A
#
# COMPACT_ATOMS: atom_id res chain seq x y z
N MET A 1 10.31 17.16 27.79
CA MET A 1 10.12 16.14 26.73
C MET A 1 10.79 14.86 27.23
N VAL A 2 10.31 13.66 26.87
CA VAL A 2 11.03 12.41 27.22
C VAL A 2 12.33 12.38 26.43
N GLU A 3 13.44 12.02 27.09
CA GLU A 3 14.82 12.10 26.53
C GLU A 3 14.94 11.44 25.14
N ILE A 4 14.25 10.32 24.92
CA ILE A 4 14.27 9.61 23.62
C ILE A 4 13.55 10.38 22.50
N ALA A 5 12.38 10.97 22.77
CA ALA A 5 11.64 11.74 21.78
C ALA A 5 12.38 13.03 21.41
N GLU A 6 12.96 13.69 22.42
CA GLU A 6 13.79 14.88 22.23
C GLU A 6 15.05 14.58 21.41
N SER A 7 15.72 13.46 21.70
CA SER A 7 16.89 13.03 20.95
C SER A 7 16.55 12.79 19.47
N CYS A 8 15.49 12.03 19.18
CA CYS A 8 15.08 11.78 17.79
C CYS A 8 14.67 13.05 17.04
N LEU A 9 13.93 13.96 17.69
CA LEU A 9 13.55 15.24 17.08
C LEU A 9 14.76 16.12 16.80
N ASN A 10 15.74 16.16 17.71
CA ASN A 10 16.97 16.93 17.51
C ASN A 10 17.79 16.38 16.34
N VAL A 11 17.89 15.07 16.19
CA VAL A 11 18.58 14.45 15.04
C VAL A 11 17.83 14.75 13.74
N LEU A 12 16.51 14.63 13.73
CA LEU A 12 15.68 14.98 12.57
C LEU A 12 15.87 16.44 12.17
N HIS A 13 15.85 17.35 13.13
CA HIS A 13 16.05 18.77 12.91
C HIS A 13 17.43 19.08 12.31
N GLN A 14 18.48 18.45 12.84
CA GLN A 14 19.86 18.73 12.43
C GLN A 14 20.21 18.15 11.06
N HIS A 15 19.68 16.98 10.73
CA HIS A 15 20.12 16.23 9.56
C HIS A 15 19.05 16.07 8.48
N GLY A 16 17.78 16.30 8.81
CA GLY A 16 16.66 16.10 7.91
C GLY A 16 16.26 14.62 7.74
N LEU A 17 15.04 14.43 7.23
CA LEU A 17 14.39 13.12 7.09
C LEU A 17 15.18 12.12 6.24
N SER A 18 15.80 12.57 5.16
CA SER A 18 16.52 11.71 4.21
C SER A 18 17.95 11.37 4.63
N SER A 19 18.41 11.83 5.80
CA SER A 19 19.76 11.56 6.27
C SER A 19 19.92 10.16 6.84
N VAL A 20 21.07 9.53 6.56
CA VAL A 20 21.43 8.23 7.14
C VAL A 20 21.47 8.29 8.68
N GLN A 21 21.89 9.43 9.23
CA GLN A 21 21.94 9.67 10.67
C GLN A 21 20.55 9.58 11.30
N PHE A 22 19.56 10.27 10.72
CA PHE A 22 18.19 10.21 11.20
C PHE A 22 17.60 8.81 11.01
N GLN A 23 17.75 8.21 9.84
CA GLN A 23 17.23 6.86 9.57
C GLN A 23 17.75 5.84 10.58
N PHE A 24 19.06 5.86 10.85
CA PHE A 24 19.67 4.97 11.86
C PHE A 24 19.18 5.28 13.29
N CYS A 25 19.02 6.56 13.64
CA CYS A 25 18.49 6.95 14.95
C CYS A 25 17.04 6.50 15.13
N PHE A 26 16.19 6.73 14.14
CA PHE A 26 14.79 6.36 14.13
C PHE A 26 14.61 4.85 14.22
N GLU A 27 15.32 4.07 13.38
CA GLU A 27 15.25 2.61 13.40
C GLU A 27 15.58 2.01 14.77
N ARG A 28 16.53 2.62 15.50
CA ARG A 28 16.89 2.17 16.86
C ARG A 28 15.89 2.58 17.92
N ALA A 29 15.21 3.72 17.75
CA ALA A 29 14.34 4.30 18.76
C ALA A 29 12.85 3.97 18.54
N LYS A 30 12.43 3.57 17.33
CA LYS A 30 11.02 3.48 16.94
C LYS A 30 10.19 2.57 17.86
N HIS A 31 10.75 1.42 18.27
CA HIS A 31 10.06 0.51 19.18
C HIS A 31 9.79 1.15 20.55
N ASP A 32 10.79 1.83 21.11
CA ASP A 32 10.66 2.53 22.39
C ASP A 32 9.72 3.74 22.28
N LEU A 33 9.76 4.45 21.15
CA LEU A 33 8.85 5.58 20.86
C LEU A 33 7.38 5.11 20.74
N LEU A 34 7.14 3.96 20.12
CA LEU A 34 5.80 3.38 19.99
C LEU A 34 5.27 2.85 21.33
N ALA A 35 6.14 2.26 22.15
CA ALA A 35 5.76 1.62 23.41
C ALA A 35 5.67 2.57 24.61
N ASN A 36 6.20 3.79 24.52
CA ASN A 36 6.28 4.72 25.65
C ASN A 36 5.20 5.81 25.59
N ASP A 37 4.18 5.69 26.45
CA ASP A 37 3.07 6.64 26.57
C ASP A 37 3.53 8.11 26.75
N MET A 38 4.59 8.34 27.53
CA MET A 38 5.10 9.69 27.78
C MET A 38 5.80 10.27 26.55
N ALA A 39 6.47 9.43 25.75
CA ALA A 39 7.08 9.85 24.49
C ALA A 39 5.99 10.23 23.48
N CYS A 40 4.94 9.41 23.37
CA CYS A 40 3.77 9.69 22.55
C CYS A 40 3.10 11.02 22.94
N ASP A 41 2.79 11.22 24.23
CA ASP A 41 2.19 12.48 24.71
C ASP A 41 3.07 13.70 24.41
N ALA A 42 4.38 13.59 24.58
CA ALA A 42 5.31 14.67 24.30
C ALA A 42 5.36 15.04 22.80
N ILE A 43 5.33 14.04 21.91
CA ILE A 43 5.30 14.27 20.46
C ILE A 43 3.98 14.93 20.04
N VAL A 44 2.84 14.41 20.52
CA VAL A 44 1.52 14.98 20.22
C VAL A 44 1.43 16.43 20.72
N ALA A 45 1.95 16.71 21.92
CA ALA A 45 1.99 18.06 22.47
C ALA A 45 2.77 19.03 21.55
N GLU A 46 3.93 18.61 21.06
CA GLU A 46 4.75 19.42 20.15
C GLU A 46 4.04 19.65 18.81
N VAL A 47 3.38 18.62 18.25
CA VAL A 47 2.61 18.72 17.01
C VAL A 47 1.47 19.74 17.14
N MET A 48 0.78 19.76 18.28
CA MET A 48 -0.35 20.66 18.55
C MET A 48 0.06 22.08 18.96
N GLN A 49 1.33 22.31 19.31
CA GLN A 49 1.86 23.63 19.69
C GLN A 49 2.65 24.29 18.56
N SER A 50 3.15 23.52 17.59
CA SER A 50 3.98 24.02 16.50
C SER A 50 3.16 24.91 15.54
N MET A 51 3.25 26.22 15.73
CA MET A 51 2.56 27.22 14.92
C MET A 51 3.31 27.70 13.69
N ASP A 52 4.64 27.51 13.57
CA ASP A 52 5.43 27.74 12.33
C ASP A 52 6.94 27.80 12.65
N ASN A 53 7.62 26.68 12.96
CA ASN A 53 9.12 26.58 12.87
C ASN A 53 9.72 25.19 13.20
N ARG A 54 8.92 24.18 13.58
CA ARG A 54 9.40 22.80 13.75
C ARG A 54 8.54 21.81 12.97
N PRO A 55 8.76 21.66 11.65
CA PRO A 55 8.10 20.63 10.83
C PRO A 55 8.46 19.19 11.27
N ASP A 56 9.49 19.05 12.09
CA ASP A 56 10.08 17.77 12.52
C ASP A 56 9.14 16.95 13.41
N ALA A 57 8.33 17.57 14.28
CA ALA A 57 7.43 16.84 15.16
C ALA A 57 6.26 16.18 14.42
N ALA A 58 5.65 16.90 13.46
CA ALA A 58 4.60 16.35 12.61
C ALA A 58 5.16 15.25 11.69
N THR A 59 6.39 15.44 11.21
CA THR A 59 7.11 14.43 10.42
C THR A 59 7.35 13.16 11.25
N LEU A 60 7.92 13.28 12.45
CA LEU A 60 8.17 12.15 13.33
C LEU A 60 6.86 11.45 13.74
N PHE A 61 5.82 12.20 14.10
CA PHE A 61 4.51 11.62 14.41
C PHE A 61 3.95 10.85 13.22
N GLY A 62 4.06 11.40 12.02
CA GLY A 62 3.70 10.70 10.79
C GLY A 62 4.44 9.38 10.58
N LEU A 63 5.76 9.35 10.79
CA LEU A 63 6.55 8.11 10.70
C LEU A 63 6.11 7.07 11.74
N LEU A 64 5.77 7.52 12.95
CA LEU A 64 5.27 6.62 14.00
C LEU A 64 3.87 6.09 13.67
N LEU A 65 3.01 6.88 13.01
CA LEU A 65 1.74 6.40 12.47
C LEU A 65 1.95 5.33 11.39
N ASP A 66 2.93 5.52 10.49
CA ASP A 66 3.28 4.51 9.48
C ASP A 66 3.74 3.20 10.12
N GLU A 67 4.61 3.26 11.13
CA GLU A 67 5.06 2.09 11.89
C GLU A 67 3.93 1.45 12.69
N ALA A 68 3.03 2.25 13.27
CA ALA A 68 1.87 1.74 13.98
C ALA A 68 0.89 1.03 13.03
N ARG A 69 0.66 1.58 11.84
CA ARG A 69 -0.08 0.89 10.76
C ARG A 69 0.59 -0.43 10.41
N MET A 70 1.89 -0.42 10.09
CA MET A 70 2.62 -1.66 9.74
C MET A 70 2.52 -2.70 10.86
N GLY A 71 2.58 -2.26 12.12
CA GLY A 71 2.31 -3.10 13.28
C GLY A 71 0.93 -3.75 13.22
N ILE A 72 -0.13 -2.98 13.00
CA ILE A 72 -1.51 -3.50 12.91
C ILE A 72 -1.67 -4.49 11.76
N GLU A 73 -1.13 -4.16 10.59
CA GLU A 73 -1.18 -5.03 9.40
C GLU A 73 -0.43 -6.36 9.58
N ASN A 74 0.48 -6.41 10.55
CA ASN A 74 1.25 -7.60 10.92
C ASN A 74 0.77 -8.21 12.25
N ASP A 75 -0.46 -7.90 12.70
CA ASP A 75 -1.05 -8.40 13.96
C ASP A 75 -0.21 -8.10 15.22
N SER A 76 0.51 -6.98 15.22
CA SER A 76 1.32 -6.54 16.37
C SER A 76 0.52 -5.70 17.38
N PRO A 77 0.66 -5.95 18.70
CA PRO A 77 -0.03 -5.18 19.73
C PRO A 77 0.47 -3.73 19.89
N TYR A 78 1.72 -3.41 19.52
CA TYR A 78 2.27 -2.06 19.76
C TYR A 78 1.61 -0.99 18.89
N GLY A 79 1.19 -1.33 17.67
CA GLY A 79 0.61 -0.36 16.74
C GLY A 79 -0.71 0.16 17.29
N LYS A 80 -1.58 -0.76 17.71
CA LYS A 80 -2.86 -0.41 18.34
C LYS A 80 -2.67 0.37 19.63
N ALA A 81 -1.75 -0.06 20.50
CA ALA A 81 -1.46 0.65 21.75
C ALA A 81 -0.96 2.08 21.50
N PHE A 82 -0.09 2.29 20.52
CA PHE A 82 0.37 3.63 20.14
C PHE A 82 -0.79 4.52 19.67
N LEU A 83 -1.68 4.01 18.82
CA LEU A 83 -2.83 4.80 18.35
C LEU A 83 -3.79 5.17 19.49
N GLU A 84 -4.07 4.25 20.41
CA GLU A 84 -4.90 4.51 21.60
C GLU A 84 -4.26 5.59 22.51
N ASN A 85 -2.94 5.52 22.69
CA ASN A 85 -2.18 6.52 23.45
C ASN A 85 -2.17 7.89 22.76
N ALA A 86 -1.98 7.90 21.43
CA ALA A 86 -2.00 9.12 20.64
C ALA A 86 -3.38 9.79 20.71
N GLU A 87 -4.47 9.02 20.57
CA GLU A 87 -5.84 9.54 20.70
C GLU A 87 -6.10 10.11 22.10
N LYS A 88 -5.64 9.42 23.16
CA LYS A 88 -5.75 9.91 24.54
C LYS A 88 -4.99 11.22 24.74
N ALA A 89 -3.78 11.34 24.20
CA ALA A 89 -2.99 12.57 24.25
C ALA A 89 -3.68 13.71 23.50
N ILE A 90 -4.12 13.46 22.26
CA ILE A 90 -4.87 14.41 21.41
C ILE A 90 -6.09 14.94 22.17
N LYS A 91 -6.89 14.04 22.75
CA LYS A 91 -8.08 14.38 23.53
C LYS A 91 -7.77 15.24 24.75
N ALA A 92 -6.69 14.92 25.48
CA ALA A 92 -6.26 15.70 26.64
C ALA A 92 -5.86 17.12 26.26
N ARG A 93 -5.20 17.31 25.12
CA ARG A 93 -4.78 18.64 24.61
C ARG A 93 -5.97 19.47 24.14
N ILE A 94 -6.91 18.87 23.41
CA ILE A 94 -8.17 19.51 23.02
C ILE A 94 -8.96 19.97 24.25
N ALA A 95 -9.07 19.12 25.27
CA ALA A 95 -9.72 19.49 26.53
C ALA A 95 -8.99 20.62 27.29
N ALA A 96 -7.68 20.76 27.10
CA ALA A 96 -6.87 21.84 27.67
C ALA A 96 -6.90 23.14 26.83
N GLY A 97 -7.71 23.20 25.76
CA GLY A 97 -7.82 24.36 24.88
C GLY A 97 -6.70 24.49 23.85
N ALA A 98 -5.84 23.48 23.70
CA ALA A 98 -4.88 23.37 22.59
C ALA A 98 -5.52 22.60 21.43
N GLY A 99 -5.20 22.94 20.17
CA GLY A 99 -5.79 22.28 19.00
C GLY A 99 -6.87 23.12 18.34
N GLU A 100 -6.41 24.24 17.76
CA GLU A 100 -7.19 25.03 16.82
C GLU A 100 -7.61 24.17 15.61
N PRO A 101 -8.66 24.55 14.86
CA PRO A 101 -9.16 23.76 13.73
C PRO A 101 -8.06 23.34 12.74
N LEU A 102 -7.11 24.23 12.44
CA LEU A 102 -5.99 23.95 11.54
C LEU A 102 -5.05 22.86 12.07
N HIS A 103 -4.79 22.81 13.39
CA HIS A 103 -3.97 21.72 13.97
C HIS A 103 -4.70 20.38 13.88
N ARG A 104 -6.02 20.37 14.11
CA ARG A 104 -6.82 19.14 14.00
C ARG A 104 -6.82 18.62 12.57
N LEU A 105 -7.03 19.50 11.58
CA LEU A 105 -6.92 19.15 10.16
C LEU A 105 -5.53 18.62 9.81
N LYS A 106 -4.46 19.26 10.28
CA LYS A 106 -3.09 18.81 10.05
C LYS A 106 -2.86 17.41 10.60
N ILE A 107 -3.29 17.11 11.82
CA ILE A 107 -3.15 15.78 12.42
C ILE A 107 -4.03 14.77 11.69
N ALA A 108 -5.28 15.13 11.35
CA ALA A 108 -6.15 14.27 10.56
C ALA A 108 -5.52 13.90 9.21
N GLY A 109 -4.86 14.85 8.55
CA GLY A 109 -4.08 14.63 7.34
C GLY A 109 -2.95 13.61 7.53
N LEU A 110 -2.24 13.66 8.67
CA LEU A 110 -1.19 12.67 8.98
C LEU A 110 -1.76 11.24 9.13
N TYR A 111 -2.92 11.08 9.79
CA TYR A 111 -3.61 9.78 9.86
C TYR A 111 -4.03 9.32 8.46
N ARG A 112 -4.59 10.22 7.64
CA ARG A 112 -5.02 9.91 6.28
C ARG A 112 -3.85 9.46 5.40
N ARG A 113 -2.73 10.19 5.43
CA ARG A 113 -1.50 9.86 4.71
C ARG A 113 -0.95 8.50 5.12
N ALA A 114 -0.93 8.24 6.42
CA ALA A 114 -0.55 6.94 6.97
C ALA A 114 -1.57 5.83 6.68
N SER A 115 -2.62 6.07 5.89
CA SER A 115 -3.69 5.12 5.57
C SER A 115 -4.40 4.54 6.81
N LEU A 116 -4.52 5.35 7.87
CA LEU A 116 -5.21 5.01 9.11
C LEU A 116 -6.58 5.69 9.18
N PRO A 117 -7.56 5.09 9.89
CA PRO A 117 -8.80 5.79 10.24
C PRO A 117 -8.49 7.08 11.00
N VAL A 118 -9.13 8.17 10.60
CA VAL A 118 -9.02 9.45 11.30
C VAL A 118 -9.89 9.38 12.57
N PRO A 119 -9.32 9.61 13.77
CA PRO A 119 -10.10 9.65 15.00
C PRO A 119 -11.21 10.71 14.98
N ASP A 120 -12.41 10.38 15.47
CA ASP A 120 -13.57 11.29 15.51
C ASP A 120 -13.28 12.61 16.23
N ILE A 121 -12.39 12.59 17.23
CA ILE A 121 -11.98 13.78 17.99
C ILE A 121 -11.25 14.83 17.14
N LEU A 122 -10.75 14.44 15.96
CA LEU A 122 -10.10 15.34 15.00
C LEU A 122 -11.08 15.90 13.95
N MET A 123 -12.32 15.40 13.90
CA MET A 123 -13.33 15.89 12.98
C MET A 123 -13.80 17.28 13.41
N LEU A 124 -13.90 18.20 12.45
CA LEU A 124 -14.40 19.55 12.69
C LEU A 124 -15.92 19.54 12.89
N ASP A 125 -16.42 20.37 13.82
CA ASP A 125 -17.86 20.58 14.00
C ASP A 125 -18.32 21.80 13.19
N PRO A 126 -19.09 21.62 12.11
CA PRO A 126 -19.50 22.72 11.23
C PRO A 126 -20.51 23.68 11.90
N VAL A 127 -21.14 23.28 13.02
CA VAL A 127 -22.17 24.07 13.72
C VAL A 127 -21.63 24.69 15.01
N GLY A 128 -20.63 24.06 15.65
CA GLY A 128 -20.02 24.51 16.90
C GLY A 128 -18.92 25.56 16.73
N GLU A 129 -18.27 25.62 15.57
CA GLU A 129 -17.22 26.59 15.24
C GLU A 129 -17.83 27.90 14.69
N ASN A 130 -18.62 28.59 15.51
CA ASN A 130 -19.09 29.94 15.20
C ASN A 130 -17.90 30.91 15.15
N SER A 131 -17.26 31.06 13.99
CA SER A 131 -16.58 32.30 13.66
C SER A 131 -17.66 33.36 13.40
N THR A 132 -17.88 34.24 14.37
CA THR A 132 -18.75 35.41 14.25
C THR A 132 -18.23 36.47 13.28
N ASP A 133 -17.08 36.23 12.66
CA ASP A 133 -16.57 37.06 11.58
C ASP A 133 -16.96 36.41 10.25
N GLU A 134 -17.72 37.14 9.44
CA GLU A 134 -17.82 36.90 8.00
C GLU A 134 -16.42 37.08 7.40
N ILE A 135 -15.58 36.05 7.52
CA ILE A 135 -14.35 35.96 6.74
C ILE A 135 -14.82 35.88 5.29
N PRO A 136 -14.42 36.82 4.40
CA PRO A 136 -14.76 36.73 2.99
C PRO A 136 -14.34 35.35 2.50
N MET A 137 -15.30 34.55 2.06
CA MET A 137 -14.98 33.25 1.46
C MET A 137 -14.01 33.52 0.32
N PRO A 138 -12.77 33.01 0.39
CA PRO A 138 -11.83 33.17 -0.71
C PRO A 138 -12.44 32.56 -1.98
N ASP A 139 -12.03 33.07 -3.14
CA ASP A 139 -12.35 32.46 -4.43
C ASP A 139 -11.74 31.05 -4.47
N LEU A 140 -12.51 30.08 -3.99
CA LEU A 140 -12.09 28.70 -3.85
C LEU A 140 -11.77 28.10 -5.23
N ASP A 141 -12.55 28.45 -6.24
CA ASP A 141 -12.39 27.97 -7.61
C ASP A 141 -11.05 28.48 -8.18
N GLY A 142 -10.76 29.77 -8.01
CA GLY A 142 -9.48 30.38 -8.38
C GLY A 142 -8.29 29.77 -7.63
N ALA A 143 -8.42 29.55 -6.32
CA ALA A 143 -7.37 28.95 -5.50
C ALA A 143 -7.05 27.50 -5.92
N LEU A 144 -8.09 26.69 -6.17
CA LEU A 144 -7.93 25.32 -6.66
C LEU A 144 -7.29 25.26 -8.04
N ALA A 145 -7.64 26.18 -8.94
CA ALA A 145 -7.02 26.27 -10.26
C ALA A 145 -5.53 26.64 -10.18
N VAL A 146 -5.15 27.55 -9.27
CA VAL A 146 -3.75 27.91 -9.02
C VAL A 146 -2.98 26.70 -8.47
N LEU A 147 -3.50 26.03 -7.45
CA LEU A 147 -2.84 24.86 -6.86
C LEU A 147 -2.68 23.72 -7.88
N ALA A 148 -3.69 23.47 -8.71
CA ALA A 148 -3.61 22.48 -9.78
C ALA A 148 -2.50 22.84 -10.78
N ALA A 149 -2.41 24.12 -11.19
CA ALA A 149 -1.36 24.59 -12.09
C ALA A 149 0.04 24.51 -11.47
N GLU A 150 0.17 24.75 -10.16
CA GLU A 150 1.44 24.60 -9.42
C GLU A 150 1.90 23.13 -9.40
N VAL A 151 1.00 22.19 -9.07
CA VAL A 151 1.31 20.75 -9.10
C VAL A 151 1.74 20.31 -10.50
N GLU A 152 1.03 20.74 -11.54
CA GLU A 152 1.40 20.45 -12.92
C GLU A 152 2.79 21.04 -13.29
N ALA A 153 3.07 22.28 -12.86
CA ALA A 153 4.35 22.95 -13.13
C ALA A 153 5.54 22.26 -12.46
N GLU A 154 5.33 21.64 -11.29
CA GLU A 154 6.31 20.80 -10.60
C GLU A 154 6.46 19.40 -11.22
N GLY A 155 5.60 19.06 -12.18
CA GLY A 155 5.59 17.79 -12.90
C GLY A 155 4.67 16.73 -12.28
N GLY A 156 3.89 17.09 -11.26
CA GLY A 156 2.86 16.26 -10.65
C GLY A 156 1.65 16.05 -11.57
N GLY A 157 0.85 15.05 -11.25
CA GLY A 157 -0.40 14.73 -11.92
C GLY A 157 -1.61 14.89 -11.01
N ALA A 158 -2.76 14.44 -11.51
CA ALA A 158 -4.02 14.50 -10.78
C ALA A 158 -3.99 13.65 -9.50
N TYR A 159 -3.21 12.56 -9.44
CA TYR A 159 -3.08 11.74 -8.24
C TYR A 159 -2.37 12.48 -7.10
N GLU A 160 -1.28 13.19 -7.38
CA GLU A 160 -0.57 14.00 -6.38
C GLU A 160 -1.47 15.11 -5.85
N PHE A 161 -2.20 15.78 -6.74
CA PHE A 161 -3.16 16.81 -6.34
C PHE A 161 -4.32 16.23 -5.50
N PHE A 162 -4.90 15.11 -5.93
CA PHE A 162 -5.90 14.37 -5.16
C PHE A 162 -5.39 13.99 -3.77
N SER A 163 -4.16 13.48 -3.67
CA SER A 163 -3.57 13.06 -2.40
C SER A 163 -3.47 14.23 -1.43
N GLY A 164 -3.03 15.40 -1.92
CA GLY A 164 -3.03 16.64 -1.14
C GLY A 164 -4.42 17.06 -0.68
N LEU A 165 -5.42 17.03 -1.57
CA LEU A 165 -6.80 17.36 -1.19
C LEU A 165 -7.43 16.35 -0.22
N ASP A 166 -7.13 15.07 -0.37
CA ASP A 166 -7.65 14.02 0.51
C ASP A 166 -7.07 14.13 1.92
N GLU A 167 -5.78 14.47 2.03
CA GLU A 167 -5.11 14.82 3.30
C GLU A 167 -5.68 16.10 3.91
N MET A 168 -5.84 17.18 3.14
CA MET A 168 -6.37 18.45 3.64
C MET A 168 -7.82 18.35 4.12
N SER A 169 -8.62 17.51 3.46
CA SER A 169 -10.04 17.27 3.81
C SER A 169 -10.23 16.16 4.84
N ALA A 170 -9.16 15.58 5.39
CA ALA A 170 -9.23 14.38 6.21
C ALA A 170 -10.04 14.55 7.51
N GLY A 171 -10.05 15.75 8.09
CA GLY A 171 -10.82 16.08 9.30
C GLY A 171 -12.18 16.72 9.01
N MET A 172 -12.64 16.75 7.76
CA MET A 172 -13.99 17.21 7.44
C MET A 172 -15.02 16.10 7.77
N PRO A 173 -16.19 16.46 8.32
CA PRO A 173 -17.34 15.58 8.34
C PRO A 173 -17.66 15.00 6.96
N GLU A 174 -18.24 13.79 6.93
CA GLU A 174 -18.45 13.06 5.66
C GLU A 174 -19.38 13.82 4.69
N ASP A 175 -20.39 14.51 5.20
CA ASP A 175 -21.31 15.36 4.44
C ASP A 175 -20.62 16.61 3.86
N ALA A 176 -19.80 17.28 4.68
CA ALA A 176 -18.98 18.41 4.23
C ALA A 176 -17.97 17.97 3.15
N LYS A 177 -17.31 16.83 3.34
CA LYS A 177 -16.38 16.26 2.35
C LYS A 177 -17.10 15.86 1.06
N ALA A 178 -18.28 15.25 1.16
CA ALA A 178 -19.10 14.91 0.00
C ALA A 178 -19.54 16.15 -0.77
N ALA A 179 -19.97 17.22 -0.09
CA ALA A 179 -20.31 18.50 -0.69
C ALA A 179 -19.10 19.16 -1.37
N PHE A 180 -17.93 19.14 -0.71
CA PHE A 180 -16.68 19.64 -1.28
C PHE A 180 -16.31 18.91 -2.57
N VAL A 181 -16.32 17.58 -2.56
CA VAL A 181 -15.99 16.78 -3.75
C VAL A 181 -17.03 16.95 -4.87
N HIS A 182 -18.32 17.08 -4.55
CA HIS A 182 -19.34 17.41 -5.56
C HIS A 182 -19.10 18.78 -6.18
N HIS A 183 -18.76 19.80 -5.37
CA HIS A 183 -18.39 21.13 -5.86
C HIS A 183 -17.21 21.08 -6.82
N LEU A 184 -16.14 20.35 -6.49
CA LEU A 184 -14.98 20.16 -7.38
C LEU A 184 -15.37 19.65 -8.77
N LEU A 185 -16.34 18.72 -8.86
CA LEU A 185 -16.80 18.16 -10.13
C LEU A 185 -17.73 19.08 -10.92
N SER A 186 -18.30 20.08 -10.26
CA SER A 186 -19.07 21.14 -10.92
C SER A 186 -18.17 22.10 -11.72
N LEU A 187 -16.89 22.20 -11.34
CA LEU A 187 -15.89 23.03 -11.99
C LEU A 187 -15.52 22.50 -13.38
N ASP A 188 -15.32 23.39 -14.34
CA ASP A 188 -14.98 23.02 -15.72
C ASP A 188 -13.47 22.82 -15.90
N ASN A 189 -12.91 21.87 -15.13
CA ASN A 189 -11.48 21.57 -15.13
C ASN A 189 -11.24 20.05 -15.28
N PRO A 190 -10.72 19.58 -16.43
CA PRO A 190 -10.42 18.16 -16.66
C PRO A 190 -9.46 17.53 -15.65
N PHE A 191 -8.53 18.31 -15.09
CA PHE A 191 -7.59 17.85 -14.07
C PHE A 191 -8.31 17.53 -12.75
N LEU A 192 -9.28 18.35 -12.36
CA LEU A 192 -10.15 18.10 -11.20
C LEU A 192 -11.12 16.96 -11.46
N GLU A 193 -11.64 16.83 -12.69
CA GLU A 193 -12.47 15.69 -13.08
C GLU A 193 -11.73 14.37 -12.90
N ARG A 194 -10.43 14.31 -13.24
CA ARG A 194 -9.61 13.11 -13.06
C ARG A 194 -9.54 12.66 -11.60
N CYS A 195 -9.55 13.61 -10.65
CA CYS A 195 -9.54 13.31 -9.22
C CYS A 195 -10.75 12.48 -8.76
N ALA A 196 -11.87 12.56 -9.50
CA ALA A 196 -13.06 11.74 -9.26
C ALA A 196 -12.73 10.25 -9.20
N LEU A 197 -11.86 9.78 -10.09
CA LEU A 197 -11.56 8.35 -10.19
C LEU A 197 -10.88 7.84 -8.91
N TYR A 198 -10.03 8.65 -8.29
CA TYR A 198 -9.35 8.28 -7.06
C TYR A 198 -10.32 8.24 -5.87
N TRP A 199 -11.20 9.25 -5.72
CA TRP A 199 -12.23 9.24 -4.67
C TRP A 199 -13.29 8.14 -4.87
N LEU A 200 -13.60 7.73 -6.11
CA LEU A 200 -14.44 6.55 -6.32
C LEU A 200 -13.82 5.30 -5.69
N VAL A 201 -12.49 5.17 -5.75
CA VAL A 201 -11.77 4.00 -5.22
C VAL A 201 -11.57 4.12 -3.71
N SER A 202 -11.04 5.24 -3.20
CA SER A 202 -10.68 5.39 -1.77
C SER A 202 -11.78 5.96 -0.87
N GLY A 203 -12.76 6.67 -1.42
CA GLY A 203 -13.71 7.46 -0.64
C GLY A 203 -14.64 6.63 0.24
N ALA A 204 -15.21 7.25 1.28
CA ALA A 204 -16.31 6.68 2.03
C ALA A 204 -17.60 6.62 1.18
N SER A 205 -18.67 5.97 1.67
CA SER A 205 -19.88 5.74 0.86
C SER A 205 -20.45 7.04 0.31
N LEU A 206 -20.61 8.07 1.17
CA LEU A 206 -21.23 9.31 0.77
C LEU A 206 -20.35 10.10 -0.21
N THR A 207 -19.02 10.07 -0.01
CA THR A 207 -18.07 10.67 -0.97
C THR A 207 -18.15 9.99 -2.33
N ARG A 208 -18.18 8.65 -2.38
CA ARG A 208 -18.30 7.91 -3.65
C ARG A 208 -19.63 8.22 -4.36
N GLU A 209 -20.72 8.35 -3.61
CA GLU A 209 -22.03 8.71 -4.14
C GLU A 209 -22.04 10.14 -4.71
N ALA A 210 -21.46 11.09 -3.99
CA ALA A 210 -21.30 12.47 -4.45
C ALA A 210 -20.45 12.55 -5.73
N VAL A 211 -19.37 11.79 -5.82
CA VAL A 211 -18.57 11.68 -7.04
C VAL A 211 -19.39 11.12 -8.19
N ALA A 212 -20.10 10.01 -7.98
CA ALA A 212 -20.91 9.40 -9.02
C ALA A 212 -22.03 10.35 -9.51
N ALA A 213 -22.64 11.12 -8.61
CA ALA A 213 -23.61 12.15 -8.96
C ALA A 213 -22.97 13.25 -9.83
N GLY A 214 -21.82 13.79 -9.42
CA GLY A 214 -21.08 14.81 -10.17
C GLY A 214 -20.70 14.33 -11.58
N LEU A 215 -20.14 13.13 -11.71
CA LEU A 215 -19.79 12.54 -13.01
C LEU A 215 -21.02 12.36 -13.92
N ARG A 216 -22.16 11.96 -13.35
CA ARG A 216 -23.42 11.84 -14.09
C ARG A 216 -23.92 13.20 -14.58
N GLU A 217 -23.84 14.24 -13.76
CA GLU A 217 -24.20 15.60 -14.17
C GLU A 217 -23.32 16.10 -15.31
N ARG A 218 -22.01 15.86 -15.25
CA ARG A 218 -21.07 16.19 -16.33
C ARG A 218 -21.42 15.46 -17.62
N LEU A 219 -21.75 14.16 -17.55
CA LEU A 219 -22.20 13.40 -18.71
C LEU A 219 -23.48 13.99 -19.32
N MET A 220 -24.46 14.35 -18.49
CA MET A 220 -25.71 14.98 -18.95
C MET A 220 -25.49 16.33 -19.63
N ARG A 221 -24.46 17.07 -19.23
CA ARG A 221 -24.05 18.35 -19.82
C ARG A 221 -23.13 18.18 -21.05
N GLY A 222 -22.76 16.95 -21.41
CA GLY A 222 -21.81 16.67 -22.49
C GLY A 222 -20.38 17.12 -22.18
N LYS A 223 -20.01 17.20 -20.89
CA LYS A 223 -18.71 17.69 -20.40
C LYS A 223 -17.85 16.61 -19.73
N LEU A 224 -18.32 15.35 -19.68
CA LEU A 224 -17.54 14.26 -19.11
C LEU A 224 -16.45 13.84 -20.11
N GLU A 225 -15.19 13.82 -19.66
CA GLU A 225 -14.09 13.41 -20.53
C GLU A 225 -14.21 11.93 -20.91
N PRO A 226 -14.01 11.58 -22.21
CA PRO A 226 -14.04 10.19 -22.66
C PRO A 226 -13.04 9.30 -21.92
N GLU A 227 -11.90 9.85 -21.52
CA GLU A 227 -10.88 9.13 -20.76
C GLU A 227 -11.40 8.73 -19.38
N THR A 228 -12.02 9.65 -18.63
CA THR A 228 -12.65 9.37 -17.34
C THR A 228 -13.72 8.30 -17.47
N LEU A 229 -14.60 8.43 -18.48
CA LEU A 229 -15.65 7.45 -18.76
C LEU A 229 -15.10 6.04 -19.02
N SER A 230 -13.93 5.92 -19.67
CA SER A 230 -13.31 4.65 -20.03
C SER A 230 -12.89 3.79 -18.83
N TYR A 231 -12.59 4.42 -17.69
CA TYR A 231 -12.15 3.73 -16.47
C TYR A 231 -13.30 3.31 -15.56
N LEU A 232 -14.49 3.90 -15.73
CA LEU A 232 -15.63 3.58 -14.86
C LEU A 232 -16.00 2.09 -14.85
N PRO A 233 -16.03 1.36 -15.98
CA PRO A 233 -16.28 -0.09 -15.97
C PRO A 233 -15.24 -0.91 -15.21
N ILE A 234 -13.99 -0.44 -15.18
CA ILE A 234 -12.89 -1.08 -14.47
C ILE A 234 -13.05 -0.87 -12.97
N ILE A 235 -13.22 0.39 -12.54
CA ILE A 235 -13.44 0.77 -11.13
C ILE A 235 -14.69 0.09 -10.58
N ARG A 236 -15.75 0.00 -11.39
CA ARG A 236 -16.98 -0.74 -11.07
C ARG A 236 -16.72 -2.20 -10.69
N GLY A 237 -15.67 -2.82 -11.22
CA GLY A 237 -15.25 -4.18 -10.88
C GLY A 237 -14.57 -4.29 -9.51
N TRP A 238 -14.08 -3.19 -8.95
CA TRP A 238 -13.40 -3.14 -7.65
C TRP A 238 -14.31 -2.75 -6.49
N LEU A 239 -15.44 -2.10 -6.78
CA LEU A 239 -16.39 -1.68 -5.77
C LEU A 239 -17.29 -2.83 -5.32
N SER A 240 -17.59 -2.91 -4.03
CA SER A 240 -18.67 -3.75 -3.52
C SER A 240 -20.04 -3.27 -4.03
N ALA A 241 -21.06 -4.12 -3.89
CA ALA A 241 -22.44 -3.74 -4.22
C ALA A 241 -22.86 -2.52 -3.36
N SER A 242 -23.06 -1.38 -4.00
CA SER A 242 -23.28 -0.07 -3.35
C SER A 242 -24.07 0.87 -4.27
N ALA A 243 -24.59 1.96 -3.71
CA ALA A 243 -25.26 3.01 -4.47
C ALA A 243 -24.33 3.66 -5.51
N ALA A 244 -23.06 3.89 -5.15
CA ALA A 244 -22.03 4.36 -6.07
C ALA A 244 -21.82 3.40 -7.26
N ARG A 245 -21.73 2.08 -7.00
CA ARG A 245 -21.61 1.07 -8.06
C ARG A 245 -22.83 1.07 -8.99
N ALA A 246 -24.03 1.20 -8.44
CA ALA A 246 -25.27 1.30 -9.23
C ALA A 246 -25.31 2.57 -10.09
N ALA A 247 -24.86 3.70 -9.53
CA ALA A 247 -24.76 4.97 -10.25
C ALA A 247 -23.76 4.88 -11.42
N ILE A 248 -22.62 4.21 -11.25
CA ILE A 248 -21.68 3.93 -12.35
C ILE A 248 -22.34 3.10 -13.46
N ASP A 249 -23.09 2.05 -13.10
CA ASP A 249 -23.82 1.23 -14.08
C ASP A 249 -24.83 2.10 -14.88
N ASP A 250 -25.47 3.08 -14.25
CA ASP A 250 -26.40 4.00 -14.92
C ASP A 250 -25.70 5.04 -15.80
N ILE A 251 -24.53 5.55 -15.40
CA ILE A 251 -23.67 6.39 -16.25
C ILE A 251 -23.29 5.62 -17.52
N GLY A 252 -22.89 4.35 -17.38
CA GLY A 252 -22.55 3.50 -18.53
C GLY A 252 -23.72 3.32 -19.50
N LYS A 253 -24.93 3.05 -18.99
CA LYS A 253 -26.15 2.95 -19.82
C LYS A 253 -26.47 4.26 -20.53
N LEU A 254 -26.30 5.40 -19.86
CA LEU A 254 -26.54 6.72 -20.42
C LEU A 254 -25.53 7.05 -21.53
N ALA A 255 -24.24 6.80 -21.30
CA ALA A 255 -23.19 7.02 -22.28
C ALA A 255 -23.38 6.16 -23.54
N LEU A 256 -23.81 4.91 -23.39
CA LEU A 256 -24.19 4.04 -24.50
C LEU A 256 -25.34 4.62 -25.33
N ARG A 257 -26.39 5.14 -24.68
CA ARG A 257 -27.53 5.78 -25.37
C ARG A 257 -27.11 7.05 -26.13
N GLN A 258 -26.07 7.74 -25.67
CA GLN A 258 -25.52 8.93 -26.32
C GLN A 258 -24.45 8.62 -27.39
N GLY A 259 -24.11 7.34 -27.62
CA GLY A 259 -23.12 6.93 -28.62
C GLY A 259 -21.65 7.20 -28.21
N LEU A 260 -21.38 7.49 -26.94
CA LEU A 260 -20.06 7.89 -26.45
C LEU A 260 -19.13 6.71 -26.12
N ALA A 261 -19.65 5.48 -26.11
CA ALA A 261 -18.89 4.29 -25.71
C ALA A 261 -17.78 3.88 -26.69
N GLU A 262 -17.85 4.28 -27.96
CA GLU A 262 -16.86 3.91 -28.98
C GLU A 262 -15.74 4.97 -29.17
N VAL A 263 -15.96 6.21 -28.73
CA VAL A 263 -15.03 7.33 -28.90
C VAL A 263 -13.77 7.16 -28.04
N SER A 264 -13.89 6.47 -26.89
CA SER A 264 -12.84 6.36 -25.87
C SER A 264 -11.62 5.48 -26.24
N LYS A 265 -11.69 4.68 -27.32
CA LYS A 265 -10.63 3.69 -27.65
C LYS A 265 -9.72 4.09 -28.81
N GLN A 266 -9.97 5.23 -29.47
CA GLN A 266 -9.24 5.60 -30.68
C GLN A 266 -8.02 6.49 -30.35
N ASN A 267 -6.85 6.12 -30.88
CA ASN A 267 -5.61 6.91 -30.89
C ASN A 267 -4.80 7.07 -29.59
N ARG A 268 -4.83 6.12 -28.65
CA ARG A 268 -3.88 6.14 -27.52
C ARG A 268 -2.53 5.57 -27.94
N ALA A 269 -1.45 6.32 -27.73
CA ALA A 269 -0.10 5.81 -27.92
C ALA A 269 0.15 4.64 -26.94
N GLU A 270 0.61 3.50 -27.45
CA GLU A 270 0.96 2.39 -26.57
C GLU A 270 2.32 2.66 -25.89
N PRO A 271 2.42 2.44 -24.57
CA PRO A 271 3.68 2.55 -23.86
C PRO A 271 4.61 1.40 -24.28
N ILE A 272 5.89 1.74 -24.43
CA ILE A 272 6.95 0.76 -24.58
C ILE A 272 7.46 0.41 -23.20
N VAL A 273 7.05 -0.74 -22.68
CA VAL A 273 7.57 -1.28 -21.42
C VAL A 273 8.94 -1.90 -21.67
N SER A 274 9.98 -1.37 -21.03
CA SER A 274 11.36 -1.82 -21.21
C SER A 274 11.79 -2.85 -20.18
N ASP A 275 11.34 -2.73 -18.94
CA ASP A 275 11.74 -3.59 -17.83
C ASP A 275 10.59 -3.78 -16.85
N ILE A 276 10.46 -4.99 -16.31
CA ILE A 276 9.59 -5.29 -15.17
C ILE A 276 10.42 -6.04 -14.14
N LEU A 277 10.41 -5.55 -12.91
CA LEU A 277 11.13 -6.11 -11.78
C LEU A 277 10.15 -6.53 -10.71
N ALA A 278 10.42 -7.67 -10.08
CA ALA A 278 9.66 -8.17 -8.95
C ALA A 278 10.61 -8.52 -7.82
N THR A 279 10.23 -8.15 -6.61
CA THR A 279 10.82 -8.67 -5.37
C THR A 279 10.11 -9.96 -4.98
N THR A 280 10.75 -10.78 -4.16
CA THR A 280 10.04 -11.89 -3.51
C THR A 280 9.15 -11.31 -2.40
N ALA A 281 8.06 -12.01 -2.09
CA ALA A 281 7.23 -11.61 -0.97
C ALA A 281 8.00 -11.89 0.33
N ASP A 282 8.04 -10.92 1.25
CA ASP A 282 8.63 -11.12 2.58
C ASP A 282 7.75 -12.03 3.47
N GLY A 283 8.21 -12.32 4.69
CA GLY A 283 7.50 -13.18 5.65
C GLY A 283 6.11 -12.68 6.04
N VAL A 284 5.84 -11.38 5.92
CA VAL A 284 4.52 -10.79 6.17
C VAL A 284 3.70 -10.61 4.88
N GLY A 285 4.23 -10.98 3.72
CA GLY A 285 3.52 -11.00 2.45
C GLY A 285 3.56 -9.69 1.66
N ALA A 286 4.47 -8.78 1.97
CA ALA A 286 4.71 -7.58 1.17
C ALA A 286 5.61 -7.90 -0.03
N GLN A 287 5.24 -7.43 -1.22
CA GLN A 287 5.93 -7.67 -2.46
C GLN A 287 5.87 -6.43 -3.37
N GLY A 288 7.03 -5.91 -3.77
CA GLY A 288 7.16 -4.85 -4.75
C GLY A 288 7.22 -5.33 -6.20
N LEU A 289 6.54 -4.61 -7.09
CA LEU A 289 6.71 -4.63 -8.54
C LEU A 289 7.15 -3.24 -9.04
N THR A 290 8.14 -3.22 -9.93
CA THR A 290 8.61 -1.98 -10.58
C THR A 290 8.55 -2.15 -12.09
N ILE A 291 7.80 -1.30 -12.78
CA ILE A 291 7.66 -1.31 -14.24
C ILE A 291 8.30 -0.04 -14.80
N VAL A 292 9.17 -0.21 -15.77
CA VAL A 292 9.88 0.89 -16.44
C VAL A 292 9.40 0.92 -17.86
N GLY A 293 8.98 2.09 -18.32
CA GLY A 293 8.53 2.25 -19.67
C GLY A 293 8.72 3.65 -20.21
N LYS A 294 8.31 3.80 -21.46
CA LYS A 294 8.27 5.07 -22.15
C LYS A 294 6.92 5.23 -22.81
N LEU A 295 6.24 6.32 -22.49
CA LEU A 295 5.04 6.74 -23.20
C LEU A 295 5.40 8.00 -23.99
N GLN A 296 5.32 7.90 -25.32
CA GLN A 296 5.78 8.95 -26.24
C GLN A 296 7.24 9.37 -25.98
N ALA A 297 7.49 10.62 -25.57
CA ALA A 297 8.81 11.14 -25.23
C ALA A 297 9.19 10.93 -23.75
N GLN A 298 8.22 10.65 -22.89
CA GLN A 298 8.36 10.65 -21.44
C GLN A 298 8.72 9.26 -20.92
N THR A 299 9.81 9.16 -20.15
CA THR A 299 10.16 7.93 -19.41
C THR A 299 9.40 7.92 -18.10
N PHE A 300 8.95 6.74 -17.66
CA PHE A 300 8.29 6.58 -16.38
C PHE A 300 8.79 5.33 -15.64
N VAL A 301 8.65 5.38 -14.31
CA VAL A 301 8.80 4.24 -13.41
C VAL A 301 7.51 4.11 -12.61
N ALA A 302 6.77 3.03 -12.83
CA ALA A 302 5.63 2.66 -11.98
C ALA A 302 6.12 1.77 -10.85
N MET A 303 5.73 2.10 -9.62
CA MET A 303 6.02 1.33 -8.41
C MET A 303 4.71 0.83 -7.83
N ILE A 304 4.65 -0.45 -7.48
CA ILE A 304 3.44 -1.11 -6.99
C ILE A 304 3.84 -1.97 -5.80
N LEU A 305 3.13 -1.83 -4.69
CA LEU A 305 3.25 -2.66 -3.51
C LEU A 305 2.04 -3.58 -3.41
N LEU A 306 2.30 -4.88 -3.44
CA LEU A 306 1.32 -5.93 -3.15
C LEU A 306 1.47 -6.33 -1.68
N LYS A 307 0.37 -6.62 -1.01
CA LYS A 307 0.36 -7.12 0.37
C LYS A 307 -0.75 -8.15 0.54
N THR A 308 -0.40 -9.33 1.02
CA THR A 308 -1.38 -10.39 1.33
C THR A 308 -2.47 -9.87 2.28
N GLY A 309 -3.74 -10.12 1.95
CA GLY A 309 -4.90 -9.64 2.69
C GLY A 309 -5.31 -8.20 2.34
N TYR A 310 -4.50 -7.46 1.59
CA TYR A 310 -4.77 -6.07 1.18
C TYR A 310 -4.77 -5.87 -0.34
N GLY A 311 -4.24 -6.82 -1.11
CA GLY A 311 -4.10 -6.70 -2.56
C GLY A 311 -3.06 -5.68 -2.98
N ILE A 312 -3.43 -4.75 -3.89
CA ILE A 312 -2.56 -3.65 -4.33
C ILE A 312 -2.63 -2.53 -3.29
N LYS A 313 -1.67 -2.54 -2.37
CA LYS A 313 -1.65 -1.69 -1.18
C LYS A 313 -1.17 -0.27 -1.47
N ASP A 314 -0.21 -0.12 -2.37
CA ASP A 314 0.27 1.18 -2.84
C ASP A 314 0.64 1.08 -4.32
N ALA A 315 0.49 2.19 -5.05
CA ALA A 315 0.81 2.27 -6.46
C ALA A 315 0.95 3.73 -6.90
N PHE A 316 2.04 4.06 -7.59
CA PHE A 316 2.25 5.39 -8.15
C PHE A 316 3.19 5.34 -9.36
N VAL A 317 3.20 6.43 -10.14
CA VAL A 317 4.02 6.57 -11.34
C VAL A 317 4.95 7.77 -11.19
N ILE A 318 6.25 7.51 -11.18
CA ILE A 318 7.27 8.56 -11.26
C ILE A 318 7.50 8.90 -12.73
N ARG A 319 7.21 10.14 -13.13
CA ARG A 319 7.55 10.67 -14.46
C ARG A 319 9.00 11.16 -14.45
N CYS A 320 9.90 10.41 -15.06
CA CYS A 320 11.33 10.71 -15.03
C CYS A 320 11.74 11.75 -16.08
N ARG A 321 12.43 12.80 -15.68
CA ARG A 321 13.01 13.83 -16.56
C ARG A 321 14.05 13.26 -17.52
N SER A 322 14.65 12.12 -17.18
CA SER A 322 15.60 11.43 -18.05
C SER A 322 15.62 9.92 -17.84
N LYS A 323 16.16 9.20 -18.83
CA LYS A 323 16.45 7.76 -18.68
C LYS A 323 17.43 7.48 -17.53
N ARG A 324 18.37 8.40 -17.26
CA ARG A 324 19.34 8.26 -16.17
C ARG A 324 18.67 8.26 -14.80
N GLU A 325 17.68 9.12 -14.61
CA GLU A 325 16.88 9.16 -13.38
C GLU A 325 16.12 7.85 -13.17
N ALA A 326 15.47 7.33 -14.21
CA ALA A 326 14.83 6.01 -14.16
C ALA A 326 15.84 4.93 -13.77
N THR A 327 17.02 4.90 -14.40
CA THR A 327 18.09 3.95 -14.06
C THR A 327 18.54 4.06 -12.60
N ASN A 328 18.63 5.28 -12.04
CA ASN A 328 19.01 5.47 -10.64
C ASN A 328 17.95 4.93 -9.68
N ILE A 329 16.67 5.22 -9.93
CA ILE A 329 15.53 4.70 -9.14
C ILE A 329 15.54 3.17 -9.16
N ILE A 330 15.74 2.57 -10.33
CA ILE A 330 15.80 1.11 -10.49
C ILE A 330 17.02 0.52 -9.78
N SER A 331 18.19 1.17 -9.88
CA SER A 331 19.41 0.68 -9.25
C SER A 331 19.24 0.61 -7.73
N TYR A 332 18.60 1.61 -7.13
CA TYR A 332 18.28 1.62 -5.71
C TYR A 332 17.32 0.48 -5.35
N ALA A 333 16.21 0.33 -6.09
CA ALA A 333 15.25 -0.75 -5.87
C ALA A 333 15.86 -2.16 -6.03
N ARG A 334 16.87 -2.33 -6.90
CA ARG A 334 17.59 -3.61 -7.07
C ARG A 334 18.55 -3.92 -5.93
N GLN A 335 19.21 -2.90 -5.38
CA GLN A 335 20.19 -3.06 -4.31
C GLN A 335 19.51 -3.37 -2.97
N GLU A 336 18.39 -2.71 -2.68
CA GLU A 336 17.70 -2.83 -1.39
C GLU A 336 16.79 -4.06 -1.29
N ALA A 337 16.18 -4.50 -2.40
CA ALA A 337 15.08 -5.47 -2.34
C ALA A 337 15.28 -6.77 -3.14
N ASN A 338 16.53 -7.09 -3.54
CA ASN A 338 16.89 -8.31 -4.29
C ASN A 338 15.96 -8.62 -5.49
N SER A 339 15.48 -7.59 -6.18
CA SER A 339 14.51 -7.76 -7.27
C SER A 339 15.11 -8.45 -8.51
N VAL A 340 14.27 -9.24 -9.20
CA VAL A 340 14.63 -9.94 -10.45
C VAL A 340 13.75 -9.45 -11.60
N ARG A 341 14.29 -9.53 -12.82
CA ARG A 341 13.53 -9.21 -14.03
C ARG A 341 12.53 -10.34 -14.34
N ILE A 342 11.27 -9.98 -14.52
CA ILE A 342 10.20 -10.88 -14.93
C ILE A 342 9.58 -10.43 -16.26
N ASP A 343 8.83 -11.33 -16.89
CA ASP A 343 8.02 -11.04 -18.06
C ASP A 343 6.65 -10.44 -17.68
N ARG A 344 5.99 -9.84 -18.68
CA ARG A 344 4.70 -9.18 -18.52
C ARG A 344 3.60 -10.13 -18.07
N MET A 345 3.57 -11.36 -18.58
CA MET A 345 2.53 -12.34 -18.25
C MET A 345 2.59 -12.71 -16.76
N SER A 346 3.81 -12.85 -16.21
CA SER A 346 4.02 -13.12 -14.80
C SER A 346 3.63 -11.94 -13.93
N ALA A 347 3.92 -10.71 -14.36
CA ALA A 347 3.51 -9.49 -13.65
C ALA A 347 1.98 -9.32 -13.63
N GLU A 348 1.33 -9.53 -14.77
CA GLU A 348 -0.14 -9.50 -14.88
C GLU A 348 -0.77 -10.56 -13.99
N LEU A 349 -0.25 -11.80 -13.97
CA LEU A 349 -0.72 -12.86 -13.08
C LEU A 349 -0.69 -12.45 -11.60
N LEU A 350 0.40 -11.84 -11.14
CA LEU A 350 0.55 -11.37 -9.76
C LEU A 350 -0.43 -10.24 -9.44
N LEU A 351 -0.61 -9.29 -10.37
CA LEU A 351 -1.55 -8.18 -10.21
C LEU A 351 -3.01 -8.65 -10.20
N GLU A 352 -3.40 -9.58 -11.06
CA GLU A 352 -4.76 -10.15 -11.07
C GLU A 352 -5.08 -10.87 -9.75
N ALA A 353 -4.11 -11.65 -9.23
CA ALA A 353 -4.25 -12.34 -7.95
C ALA A 353 -4.33 -11.36 -6.78
N ALA A 354 -3.50 -10.31 -6.78
CA ALA A 354 -3.55 -9.26 -5.76
C ALA A 354 -4.86 -8.45 -5.81
N LEU A 355 -5.38 -8.16 -7.01
CA LEU A 355 -6.69 -7.52 -7.16
C LEU A 355 -7.81 -8.37 -6.56
N ALA A 356 -7.80 -9.68 -6.80
CA ALA A 356 -8.78 -10.59 -6.20
C ALA A 356 -8.66 -10.64 -4.68
N ASP A 357 -7.45 -10.83 -4.16
CA ASP A 357 -7.15 -10.87 -2.72
C ASP A 357 -7.62 -9.60 -2.00
N GLY A 358 -7.31 -8.42 -2.55
CA GLY A 358 -7.77 -7.16 -1.98
C GLY A 358 -9.29 -7.06 -1.95
N ILE A 359 -9.97 -7.34 -3.08
CA ILE A 359 -11.42 -7.24 -3.18
C ILE A 359 -12.13 -8.20 -2.22
N GLU A 360 -11.65 -9.45 -2.11
CA GLU A 360 -12.19 -10.44 -1.18
C GLU A 360 -12.11 -9.95 0.28
N ASN A 361 -11.03 -9.25 0.62
CA ASN A 361 -10.81 -8.67 1.95
C ASN A 361 -11.39 -7.26 2.12
N GLY A 362 -12.18 -6.76 1.17
CA GLY A 362 -12.83 -5.44 1.26
C GLY A 362 -11.89 -4.25 1.04
N HIS A 363 -10.74 -4.50 0.41
CA HIS A 363 -9.72 -3.52 0.07
C HIS A 363 -9.63 -3.32 -1.46
N PRO A 364 -10.27 -2.27 -2.01
CA PRO A 364 -10.00 -1.83 -3.38
C PRO A 364 -8.50 -1.53 -3.58
N PRO A 365 -7.98 -1.59 -4.82
CA PRO A 365 -6.58 -1.25 -5.07
C PRO A 365 -6.29 0.21 -4.69
N ALA A 366 -5.03 0.52 -4.36
CA ALA A 366 -4.58 1.88 -4.12
C ALA A 366 -5.01 2.82 -5.27
N PRO A 367 -5.49 4.05 -5.02
CA PRO A 367 -6.04 4.90 -6.07
C PRO A 367 -5.04 5.22 -7.19
N GLY A 368 -3.76 5.40 -6.86
CA GLY A 368 -2.70 5.64 -7.86
C GLY A 368 -2.45 4.46 -8.81
N PHE A 369 -3.04 3.28 -8.53
CA PHE A 369 -3.03 2.15 -9.47
C PHE A 369 -3.74 2.48 -10.79
N ILE A 370 -4.68 3.43 -10.80
CA ILE A 370 -5.32 3.91 -12.03
C ILE A 370 -4.28 4.48 -13.01
N ASP A 371 -3.32 5.24 -12.50
CA ASP A 371 -2.26 5.83 -13.31
C ASP A 371 -1.20 4.80 -13.71
N VAL A 372 -0.95 3.81 -12.86
CA VAL A 372 -0.13 2.64 -13.23
C VAL A 372 -0.77 1.87 -14.39
N MET A 373 -2.07 1.62 -14.31
CA MET A 373 -2.81 0.92 -15.37
C MET A 373 -2.75 1.67 -16.69
N GLU A 374 -2.86 2.99 -16.63
CA GLU A 374 -2.70 3.87 -17.78
C GLU A 374 -1.29 3.79 -18.36
N ALA A 375 -0.28 4.08 -17.54
CA ALA A 375 1.10 4.17 -17.97
C ALA A 375 1.62 2.85 -18.54
N CYS A 376 1.12 1.72 -18.02
CA CYS A 376 1.57 0.37 -18.41
C CYS A 376 0.62 -0.34 -19.39
N SER A 377 -0.47 0.29 -19.83
CA SER A 377 -1.54 -0.33 -20.64
C SER A 377 -2.06 -1.64 -20.04
N LEU A 378 -2.48 -1.60 -18.77
CA LEU A 378 -3.01 -2.75 -18.01
C LEU A 378 -4.53 -2.74 -17.87
N SER A 379 -5.26 -1.99 -18.71
CA SER A 379 -6.73 -1.86 -18.65
C SER A 379 -7.51 -3.16 -18.83
N GLN A 380 -6.86 -4.22 -19.31
CA GLN A 380 -7.46 -5.55 -19.46
C GLN A 380 -7.33 -6.43 -18.21
N LEU A 381 -6.57 -6.01 -17.19
CA LEU A 381 -6.50 -6.75 -15.93
C LEU A 381 -7.88 -6.94 -15.32
N ARG A 382 -8.15 -8.16 -14.85
CA ARG A 382 -9.35 -8.49 -14.10
C ARG A 382 -8.94 -9.18 -12.80
N PRO A 383 -9.64 -8.95 -11.68
CA PRO A 383 -9.44 -9.77 -10.49
C PRO A 383 -9.60 -11.25 -10.86
N GLN A 384 -8.59 -12.07 -10.55
CA GLN A 384 -8.64 -13.53 -10.75
C GLN A 384 -8.23 -14.23 -9.46
N GLU A 385 -9.20 -14.89 -8.82
CA GLU A 385 -8.89 -15.79 -7.70
C GLU A 385 -8.01 -16.94 -8.21
N ARG A 386 -6.93 -17.21 -7.47
CA ARG A 386 -6.02 -18.31 -7.74
C ARG A 386 -5.77 -19.09 -6.47
N ASP A 387 -6.30 -20.31 -6.42
CA ASP A 387 -5.98 -21.25 -5.37
C ASP A 387 -4.53 -21.78 -5.51
N LEU A 388 -4.09 -22.54 -4.51
CA LEU A 388 -2.74 -23.11 -4.50
C LEU A 388 -2.50 -24.06 -5.69
N GLN A 389 -3.53 -24.80 -6.11
CA GLN A 389 -3.39 -25.76 -7.20
C GLN A 389 -3.21 -25.05 -8.55
N ALA A 390 -3.94 -23.96 -8.82
CA ALA A 390 -3.79 -23.16 -10.02
C ALA A 390 -2.41 -22.49 -10.11
N LEU A 391 -1.87 -22.03 -8.98
CA LEU A 391 -0.50 -21.51 -8.92
C LEU A 391 0.54 -22.63 -9.17
N LEU A 392 0.34 -23.81 -8.60
CA LEU A 392 1.19 -24.97 -8.83
C LEU A 392 1.17 -25.42 -10.29
N ASP A 393 -0.01 -25.52 -10.91
CA ASP A 393 -0.16 -25.90 -12.32
C ASP A 393 0.53 -24.89 -13.27
N HIS A 394 0.59 -23.60 -12.88
CA HIS A 394 1.34 -22.59 -13.64
C HIS A 394 2.86 -22.81 -13.55
N VAL A 395 3.36 -23.17 -12.36
CA VAL A 395 4.79 -23.42 -12.14
C VAL A 395 5.22 -24.79 -12.66
N ASP A 396 4.36 -25.80 -12.58
CA ASP A 396 4.61 -27.20 -12.97
C ASP A 396 3.60 -27.70 -14.03
N PRO A 397 3.56 -27.11 -15.24
CA PRO A 397 2.56 -27.45 -16.25
C PRO A 397 2.72 -28.89 -16.81
N GLN A 398 3.94 -29.45 -16.73
CA GLN A 398 4.21 -30.84 -17.10
C GLN A 398 3.93 -31.84 -15.95
N LYS A 399 3.53 -31.35 -14.78
CA LYS A 399 3.25 -32.16 -13.60
C LYS A 399 4.45 -33.01 -13.16
N GLU A 400 5.68 -32.50 -13.32
CA GLU A 400 6.89 -33.20 -12.90
C GLU A 400 6.96 -33.38 -11.38
N ILE A 401 6.54 -32.36 -10.62
CA ILE A 401 6.53 -32.36 -9.16
C ILE A 401 5.30 -33.15 -8.68
N GLN A 402 4.15 -32.88 -9.30
CA GLN A 402 2.89 -33.54 -8.92
C GLN A 402 2.92 -35.06 -9.15
N ASN A 403 3.64 -35.52 -10.18
CA ASN A 403 3.82 -36.95 -10.47
C ASN A 403 5.10 -37.54 -9.86
N ALA A 404 5.84 -36.77 -9.05
CA ALA A 404 7.07 -37.25 -8.44
C ALA A 404 6.79 -38.36 -7.41
N THR A 405 7.62 -39.40 -7.43
CA THR A 405 7.70 -40.35 -6.32
C THR A 405 8.23 -39.67 -5.06
N ALA A 406 7.98 -40.23 -3.88
CA ALA A 406 8.49 -39.68 -2.61
C ALA A 406 10.02 -39.46 -2.62
N ALA A 407 10.78 -40.37 -3.24
CA ALA A 407 12.24 -40.24 -3.37
C ALA A 407 12.68 -39.13 -4.35
N GLN A 408 11.89 -38.87 -5.40
CA GLN A 408 12.13 -37.75 -6.30
C GLN A 408 11.79 -36.42 -5.63
N LEU A 409 10.68 -36.36 -4.89
CA LEU A 409 10.28 -35.18 -4.14
C LEU A 409 11.32 -34.82 -3.07
N ASP A 410 11.77 -35.80 -2.27
CA ASP A 410 12.80 -35.57 -1.24
C ASP A 410 14.12 -35.05 -1.85
N ARG A 411 14.50 -35.56 -3.04
CA ARG A 411 15.66 -35.03 -3.78
C ARG A 411 15.46 -33.58 -4.24
N MET A 412 14.24 -33.20 -4.65
CA MET A 412 13.94 -31.82 -5.05
C MET A 412 13.97 -30.88 -3.83
N LEU A 413 13.44 -31.31 -2.69
CA LEU A 413 13.44 -30.56 -1.43
C LEU A 413 14.85 -30.31 -0.89
N ARG A 414 15.75 -31.30 -1.02
CA ARG A 414 17.13 -31.26 -0.48
C ARG A 414 18.17 -30.90 -1.53
N ASN A 415 17.80 -30.09 -2.53
CA ASN A 415 18.71 -29.64 -3.57
C ASN A 415 19.59 -28.50 -3.04
N GLU A 416 20.68 -28.83 -2.33
CA GLU A 416 21.58 -27.86 -1.67
C GLU A 416 21.98 -26.69 -2.60
N PRO A 417 22.46 -26.90 -3.84
CA PRO A 417 22.79 -25.76 -4.72
C PRO A 417 21.60 -24.85 -5.06
N ALA A 418 20.37 -25.36 -5.03
CA ALA A 418 19.18 -24.55 -5.23
C ALA A 418 18.77 -23.79 -3.96
N LEU A 419 18.91 -24.42 -2.79
CA LEU A 419 18.65 -23.81 -1.47
C LEU A 419 19.66 -22.69 -1.18
N ASP A 420 20.95 -22.91 -1.40
CA ASP A 420 21.99 -21.88 -1.25
C ASP A 420 21.72 -20.66 -2.15
N ALA A 421 21.23 -20.90 -3.37
CA ALA A 421 20.90 -19.84 -4.31
C ALA A 421 19.60 -19.09 -3.96
N LEU A 422 18.77 -19.65 -3.08
CA LEU A 422 17.54 -19.04 -2.59
C LEU A 422 17.79 -18.06 -1.44
N VAL A 423 18.89 -18.18 -0.68
CA VAL A 423 19.16 -17.36 0.52
C VAL A 423 18.88 -15.87 0.31
N PRO A 424 19.39 -15.17 -0.74
CA PRO A 424 19.13 -13.74 -0.93
C PRO A 424 17.64 -13.38 -1.15
N PHE A 425 16.81 -14.36 -1.49
CA PHE A 425 15.38 -14.20 -1.75
C PHE A 425 14.51 -14.55 -0.54
N THR A 426 15.09 -15.21 0.46
CA THR A 426 14.41 -15.75 1.64
C THR A 426 14.93 -15.14 2.95
N ASP A 427 15.89 -14.23 2.92
CA ASP A 427 16.45 -13.56 4.11
C ASP A 427 15.38 -12.83 4.96
N SER A 428 14.27 -12.40 4.34
CA SER A 428 13.13 -11.77 5.03
C SER A 428 11.99 -12.74 5.37
N TRP A 429 12.20 -14.06 5.24
CA TRP A 429 11.17 -15.07 5.49
C TRP A 429 11.16 -15.51 6.95
N PHE A 430 10.40 -14.77 7.75
CA PHE A 430 10.13 -15.10 9.15
C PHE A 430 8.73 -14.64 9.55
N GLU A 431 8.23 -15.16 10.66
CA GLU A 431 6.93 -14.78 11.22
C GLU A 431 7.09 -13.73 12.32
N ASP A 432 6.64 -12.52 12.04
CA ASP A 432 6.71 -11.39 12.97
C ASP A 432 5.32 -10.89 13.38
N THR A 433 4.57 -11.78 14.03
CA THR A 433 3.21 -11.50 14.50
C THR A 433 3.19 -11.29 16.01
N GLY A 434 2.12 -10.69 16.54
CA GLY A 434 1.92 -10.61 17.99
C GLY A 434 1.96 -11.97 18.69
N GLU A 435 1.46 -13.02 18.03
CA GLU A 435 1.47 -14.39 18.57
C GLU A 435 2.89 -14.98 18.62
N THR A 436 3.68 -14.87 17.55
CA THR A 436 5.06 -15.39 17.55
C THR A 436 5.94 -14.65 18.54
N ARG A 437 5.79 -13.32 18.66
CA ARG A 437 6.47 -12.55 19.71
C ARG A 437 6.04 -12.97 21.12
N GLY A 438 4.74 -13.19 21.33
CA GLY A 438 4.22 -13.69 22.62
C GLY A 438 4.76 -15.07 22.98
N ILE A 439 4.93 -15.96 21.99
CA ILE A 439 5.56 -17.28 22.17
C ILE A 439 7.02 -17.12 22.61
N ILE A 440 7.78 -16.25 21.95
CA ILE A 440 9.21 -16.03 22.19
C ILE A 440 9.44 -15.38 23.56
N GLN A 441 8.66 -14.36 23.90
CA GLN A 441 8.75 -13.66 25.19
C GLN A 441 8.22 -14.51 26.36
N GLY A 442 7.29 -15.43 26.09
CA GLY A 442 6.60 -16.21 27.11
C GLY A 442 7.41 -17.35 27.74
N SER A 443 8.62 -17.65 27.26
CA SER A 443 9.44 -18.75 27.77
C SER A 443 10.95 -18.46 27.62
N ARG A 444 11.72 -18.80 28.66
CA ARG A 444 13.20 -18.78 28.58
C ARG A 444 13.82 -20.05 28.00
N SER A 445 13.02 -21.10 27.79
CA SER A 445 13.49 -22.37 27.22
C SER A 445 13.40 -22.34 25.69
N VAL A 446 14.54 -22.29 25.02
CA VAL A 446 14.67 -22.32 23.54
C VAL A 446 13.87 -23.45 22.92
N ARG A 447 14.05 -24.68 23.42
CA ARG A 447 13.33 -25.87 22.93
C ARG A 447 11.81 -25.76 23.07
N THR A 448 11.32 -25.07 24.10
CA THR A 448 9.88 -24.85 24.29
C THR A 448 9.36 -23.80 23.31
N VAL A 449 10.12 -22.74 23.08
CA VAL A 449 9.81 -21.69 22.10
C VAL A 449 9.78 -22.30 20.70
N GLU A 450 10.85 -22.98 20.28
CA GLU A 450 10.95 -23.65 18.98
C GLU A 450 9.77 -24.60 18.73
N LYS A 451 9.45 -25.47 19.69
CA LYS A 451 8.29 -26.38 19.58
C LYS A 451 6.97 -25.64 19.37
N ARG A 452 6.79 -24.49 20.01
CA ARG A 452 5.58 -23.66 19.86
C ARG A 452 5.56 -22.93 18.52
N ILE A 453 6.71 -22.46 18.03
CA ILE A 453 6.82 -21.87 16.68
C ILE A 453 6.50 -22.93 15.61
N TRP A 454 7.00 -24.15 15.73
CA TRP A 454 6.60 -25.26 14.84
C TRP A 454 5.08 -25.49 14.85
N ALA A 455 4.46 -25.49 16.03
CA ALA A 455 3.01 -25.65 16.15
C ALA A 455 2.22 -24.47 15.54
N PHE A 456 2.75 -23.24 15.65
CA PHE A 456 2.18 -22.06 15.00
C PHE A 456 2.25 -22.17 13.47
N LEU A 457 3.41 -22.54 12.92
CA LEU A 457 3.62 -22.70 11.48
C LEU A 457 2.78 -23.83 10.87
N GLU A 458 2.44 -24.85 11.64
CA GLU A 458 1.52 -25.92 11.21
C GLU A 458 0.15 -25.36 10.80
N GLY A 459 -0.31 -24.28 11.44
CA GLY A 459 -1.53 -23.54 11.08
C GLY A 459 -1.37 -22.59 9.89
N ARG A 460 -0.15 -22.39 9.40
CA ARG A 460 0.20 -21.41 8.35
C ARG A 460 0.65 -22.07 7.04
N ARG A 461 0.46 -23.38 6.87
CA ARG A 461 0.88 -24.16 5.68
C ARG A 461 0.44 -23.53 4.37
N ASP A 462 -0.81 -23.11 4.26
CA ASP A 462 -1.37 -22.58 3.01
C ASP A 462 -0.78 -21.20 2.65
N ILE A 463 -0.49 -20.38 3.67
CA ILE A 463 0.14 -19.07 3.51
C ILE A 463 1.56 -19.25 2.96
N TRP A 464 2.34 -20.15 3.56
CA TRP A 464 3.71 -20.42 3.11
C TRP A 464 3.74 -21.13 1.75
N ALA A 465 2.82 -22.06 1.49
CA ALA A 465 2.69 -22.70 0.18
C ALA A 465 2.40 -21.67 -0.92
N ARG A 466 1.47 -20.73 -0.67
CA ARG A 466 1.18 -19.62 -1.60
C ARG A 466 2.44 -18.77 -1.87
N ARG A 467 3.14 -18.39 -0.80
CA ARG A 467 4.35 -17.54 -0.89
C ARG A 467 5.47 -18.23 -1.67
N PHE A 468 5.68 -19.52 -1.45
CA PHE A 468 6.62 -20.34 -2.20
C PHE A 468 6.24 -20.40 -3.69
N LEU A 469 4.96 -20.60 -4.01
CA LEU A 469 4.50 -20.67 -5.41
C LEU A 469 4.61 -19.33 -6.12
N GLN A 470 4.20 -18.22 -5.49
CA GLN A 470 4.37 -16.87 -6.06
C GLN A 470 5.84 -16.56 -6.33
N THR A 471 6.72 -16.91 -5.40
CA THR A 471 8.17 -16.76 -5.59
C THR A 471 8.69 -17.68 -6.69
N ALA A 472 8.18 -18.91 -6.78
CA ALA A 472 8.54 -19.82 -7.86
C ALA A 472 8.14 -19.27 -9.24
N ILE A 473 6.95 -18.66 -9.39
CA ILE A 473 6.51 -17.99 -10.62
C ILE A 473 7.52 -16.90 -11.03
N ILE A 474 7.93 -16.05 -10.09
CA ILE A 474 8.91 -14.98 -10.31
C ILE A 474 10.25 -15.54 -10.76
N LEU A 475 10.76 -16.55 -10.05
CA LEU A 475 12.06 -17.15 -10.37
C LEU A 475 12.02 -17.93 -11.69
N LYS A 476 10.91 -18.59 -12.02
CA LYS A 476 10.69 -19.24 -13.32
C LYS A 476 10.75 -18.21 -14.46
N SER A 477 10.04 -17.10 -14.31
CA SER A 477 10.06 -15.98 -15.26
C SER A 477 11.48 -15.40 -15.42
N ALA A 478 12.21 -15.29 -14.32
CA ALA A 478 13.61 -14.86 -14.29
C ALA A 478 14.61 -15.94 -14.78
N LYS A 479 14.12 -17.06 -15.35
CA LYS A 479 14.93 -18.20 -15.86
C LYS A 479 15.79 -18.89 -14.80
N LYS A 480 15.36 -18.84 -13.54
CA LYS A 480 15.98 -19.46 -12.36
C LYS A 480 15.30 -20.80 -12.02
N GLU A 481 15.28 -21.70 -13.00
CA GLU A 481 14.46 -22.94 -12.99
C GLU A 481 14.72 -23.83 -11.76
N ARG A 482 15.98 -23.99 -11.35
CA ARG A 482 16.33 -24.85 -10.19
C ARG A 482 15.71 -24.33 -8.88
N MET A 483 15.80 -23.03 -8.64
CA MET A 483 15.20 -22.38 -7.47
C MET A 483 13.68 -22.45 -7.53
N SER A 484 13.09 -22.18 -8.70
CA SER A 484 11.64 -22.32 -8.91
C SER A 484 11.15 -23.73 -8.59
N LYS A 485 11.85 -24.77 -9.06
CA LYS A 485 11.47 -26.17 -8.79
C LYS A 485 11.59 -26.53 -7.31
N ALA A 486 12.63 -26.06 -6.62
CA ALA A 486 12.78 -26.30 -5.18
C ALA A 486 11.62 -25.68 -4.37
N LEU A 487 11.23 -24.45 -4.69
CA LEU A 487 10.09 -23.77 -4.06
C LEU A 487 8.75 -24.46 -4.36
N ALA A 488 8.51 -24.84 -5.62
CA ALA A 488 7.29 -25.55 -5.99
C ALA A 488 7.20 -26.93 -5.32
N ALA A 489 8.32 -27.64 -5.17
CA ALA A 489 8.37 -28.90 -4.43
C ALA A 489 8.07 -28.69 -2.94
N ALA A 490 8.61 -27.63 -2.32
CA ALA A 490 8.31 -27.29 -0.93
C ALA A 490 6.82 -26.93 -0.74
N ALA A 491 6.24 -26.14 -1.65
CA ALA A 491 4.83 -25.83 -1.63
C ALA A 491 3.94 -27.07 -1.78
N PHE A 492 4.28 -27.95 -2.74
CA PHE A 492 3.58 -29.21 -2.92
C PHE A 492 3.63 -30.08 -1.65
N ALA A 493 4.79 -30.15 -0.98
CA ALA A 493 4.94 -30.86 0.27
C ALA A 493 4.08 -30.26 1.40
N LEU A 494 3.98 -28.93 1.49
CA LEU A 494 3.09 -28.24 2.44
C LEU A 494 1.62 -28.56 2.18
N MET A 495 1.17 -28.46 0.93
CA MET A 495 -0.20 -28.77 0.50
C MET A 495 -0.60 -30.22 0.85
N HIS A 496 0.35 -31.15 0.78
CA HIS A 496 0.14 -32.58 1.07
C HIS A 496 0.49 -32.98 2.52
N LYS A 497 0.61 -32.00 3.42
CA LYS A 497 0.83 -32.21 4.85
C LYS A 497 2.08 -33.05 5.19
N HIS A 498 3.14 -32.91 4.40
CA HIS A 498 4.44 -33.45 4.79
C HIS A 498 4.89 -32.82 6.12
N PRO A 499 5.59 -33.55 7.01
CA PRO A 499 6.09 -33.00 8.26
C PRO A 499 6.96 -31.76 8.00
N LEU A 500 6.68 -30.64 8.67
CA LEU A 500 7.40 -29.38 8.42
C LEU A 500 8.92 -29.49 8.63
N PRO A 501 9.44 -30.20 9.68
CA PRO A 501 10.89 -30.40 9.82
C PRO A 501 11.54 -31.22 8.69
N GLY A 502 10.74 -31.84 7.82
CA GLY A 502 11.21 -32.52 6.62
C GLY A 502 11.38 -31.60 5.40
N ILE A 503 11.03 -30.31 5.52
CA ILE A 503 11.08 -29.31 4.46
C ILE A 503 12.13 -28.25 4.84
N PRO A 504 13.34 -28.25 4.23
CA PRO A 504 14.45 -27.39 4.65
C PRO A 504 14.09 -25.90 4.75
N LEU A 505 13.35 -25.36 3.78
CA LEU A 505 12.91 -23.96 3.82
C LEU A 505 12.04 -23.61 5.03
N MET A 506 11.27 -24.57 5.57
CA MET A 506 10.48 -24.34 6.79
C MET A 506 11.35 -24.35 8.04
N GLU A 507 12.45 -25.12 8.04
CA GLU A 507 13.45 -25.10 9.12
C GLU A 507 14.14 -23.74 9.15
N ASP A 508 14.55 -23.21 7.99
CA ASP A 508 15.12 -21.87 7.88
C ASP A 508 14.15 -20.79 8.38
N ILE A 509 12.86 -20.87 8.04
CA ILE A 509 11.84 -19.93 8.54
C ILE A 509 11.72 -19.99 10.07
N VAL A 510 11.76 -21.18 10.67
CA VAL A 510 11.73 -21.32 12.14
C VAL A 510 12.94 -20.64 12.76
N MET A 511 14.13 -20.91 12.24
CA MET A 511 15.37 -20.32 12.76
C MET A 511 15.35 -18.81 12.63
N THR A 512 15.07 -18.27 11.44
CA THR A 512 14.99 -16.82 11.22
C THR A 512 13.91 -16.16 12.09
N THR A 513 12.79 -16.84 12.36
CA THR A 513 11.75 -16.35 13.29
C THR A 513 12.25 -16.25 14.73
N LEU A 514 13.02 -17.24 15.20
CA LEU A 514 13.61 -17.22 16.55
C LEU A 514 14.67 -16.12 16.66
N ASP A 515 15.53 -16.00 15.65
CA ASP A 515 16.59 -15.01 15.57
C ASP A 515 16.02 -13.58 15.57
N ALA A 516 15.05 -13.32 14.69
CA ALA A 516 14.39 -12.01 14.57
C ALA A 516 13.65 -11.62 15.86
N GLY A 517 13.05 -12.59 16.56
CA GLY A 517 12.40 -12.35 17.85
C GLY A 517 13.35 -12.21 19.05
N GLY A 518 14.67 -12.31 18.84
CA GLY A 518 15.68 -12.20 19.89
C GLY A 518 15.67 -13.37 20.88
N ALA A 519 15.26 -14.56 20.43
CA ALA A 519 15.40 -15.76 21.25
C ALA A 519 16.88 -15.99 21.59
N PRO A 520 17.23 -16.38 22.82
CA PRO A 520 18.60 -16.75 23.14
C PRO A 520 18.93 -18.06 22.40
N LEU A 521 19.70 -17.98 21.32
CA LEU A 521 20.10 -19.16 20.53
C LEU A 521 21.20 -19.97 21.22
#